data_AF-A0A972KWZ2-F1
#
_entry.id   AF-A0A972KWZ2-F1
#
_cell.length_a   1.000
_cell.length_b   1.000
_cell.length_c   1.000
_cell.angle_alpha   90.00
_cell.angle_beta   90.00
_cell.angle_gamma   90.00
#
_symmetry.space_group_name_H-M   'P 1'
#
loop_
_entity.id
_entity.type
_entity.pdbx_description
1 polymer ?
#
loop_
_entity_poly.entity_id
_entity_poly.type
_entity_poly.pdbx_seq_one_letter_code
_entity_poly.pdbx_strand_id
1 'polypeptide(L)'
;MSEDALVKQAKTDIQWFDENIPIRGCQLTLPQIKAAYRELALLTKKEGETIVASLEKTEEMSEEDFTKHNQLLKDDAFRITVSIIGFGGETAYGETKDIFDSDDLPIPVKTIFFTNVNSYKRHSNGQEPQNRFNLCIHFGKPPLFDPNPLVSEPTENYSEVKIQAADVGYFRAVQNIVSNKLRSNKKWYSFIHEKFAYDIGLWFIALPYALYWITIYSDYFFPSDSKYASFRIAFYIYGLGLSLIGYRALFGYIKWAFPVNILEENKDRATRHRLMLGAILFSLIVSGVKSVMGTVVGL
;
A
#
# COMPACT_ATOMS: atom_id res chain seq x y z
N MET A 1 -41.85 16.62 0.89
CA MET A 1 -40.88 15.52 1.02
C MET A 1 -40.30 15.61 2.42
N SER A 2 -40.52 14.63 3.29
CA SER A 2 -40.01 14.69 4.67
C SER A 2 -38.53 14.24 4.69
N GLU A 3 -37.63 15.22 4.63
CA GLU A 3 -36.15 15.11 4.54
C GLU A 3 -35.45 14.58 5.82
N ASP A 4 -36.20 14.06 6.80
CA ASP A 4 -35.76 14.06 8.21
C ASP A 4 -35.55 12.65 8.83
N ALA A 5 -35.83 11.58 8.10
CA ALA A 5 -35.90 10.22 8.67
C ALA A 5 -34.51 9.63 9.01
N LEU A 6 -33.50 9.86 8.17
CA LEU A 6 -32.11 9.45 8.46
C LEU A 6 -31.41 10.37 9.48
N VAL A 7 -31.92 11.61 9.65
CA VAL A 7 -31.30 12.66 10.46
C VAL A 7 -31.70 12.58 11.94
N LYS A 8 -32.96 12.21 12.23
CA LYS A 8 -33.51 12.23 13.61
C LYS A 8 -32.84 11.24 14.58
N GLN A 9 -32.16 10.20 14.10
CA GLN A 9 -31.52 9.18 14.94
C GLN A 9 -30.18 9.61 15.57
N ALA A 10 -29.64 10.79 15.25
CA ALA A 10 -28.26 11.17 15.57
C ALA A 10 -28.00 11.77 16.98
N LYS A 11 -28.98 11.84 17.90
CA LYS A 11 -28.84 12.53 19.21
C LYS A 11 -28.77 11.58 20.42
N THR A 12 -27.76 10.73 20.49
CA THR A 12 -27.37 10.01 21.72
C THR A 12 -25.86 10.15 21.95
N ASP A 13 -25.39 9.96 23.19
CA ASP A 13 -23.96 9.85 23.51
C ASP A 13 -23.39 8.58 22.82
N ILE A 14 -23.02 8.73 21.55
CA ILE A 14 -22.50 7.64 20.73
C ILE A 14 -21.02 7.47 21.08
N GLN A 15 -20.66 6.30 21.60
CA GLN A 15 -19.27 5.88 21.69
C GLN A 15 -18.78 5.51 20.28
N TRP A 16 -17.75 6.20 19.81
CA TRP A 16 -17.15 5.96 18.49
C TRP A 16 -15.99 4.99 18.58
N PHE A 17 -15.93 4.06 17.62
CA PHE A 17 -14.78 3.21 17.34
C PHE A 17 -14.10 3.72 16.07
N ASP A 18 -12.85 4.16 16.21
CA ASP A 18 -12.02 4.67 15.12
C ASP A 18 -10.72 3.87 15.04
N GLU A 19 -10.34 3.48 13.83
CA GLU A 19 -9.03 2.92 13.55
C GLU A 19 -8.56 3.27 12.15
N ASN A 20 -7.26 3.55 12.04
CA ASN A 20 -6.56 3.60 10.78
C ASN A 20 -5.67 2.36 10.59
N ILE A 21 -5.99 1.53 9.61
CA ILE A 21 -5.27 0.30 9.29
C ILE A 21 -4.37 0.53 8.07
N PRO A 22 -3.03 0.57 8.22
CA PRO A 22 -2.15 0.70 7.07
C PRO A 22 -2.11 -0.59 6.23
N ILE A 23 -2.22 -0.45 4.91
CA ILE A 23 -2.05 -1.55 3.95
C ILE A 23 -0.64 -1.43 3.36
N ARG A 24 0.30 -2.23 3.83
CA ARG A 24 1.72 -2.12 3.45
C ARG A 24 2.33 -3.46 3.11
N GLY A 25 3.19 -3.49 2.09
CA GLY A 25 3.96 -4.68 1.74
C GLY A 25 3.10 -5.76 1.11
N CYS A 26 1.93 -5.42 0.56
CA CYS A 26 0.95 -6.38 0.09
C CYS A 26 1.09 -6.58 -1.42
N GLN A 27 1.09 -7.85 -1.84
CA GLN A 27 0.90 -8.22 -3.23
C GLN A 27 -0.56 -8.61 -3.41
N LEU A 28 -1.27 -7.82 -4.20
CA LEU A 28 -2.71 -7.89 -4.39
C LEU A 28 -3.04 -8.25 -5.83
N THR A 29 -4.19 -8.85 -6.00
CA THR A 29 -4.82 -9.10 -7.31
C THR A 29 -6.17 -8.41 -7.37
N LEU A 30 -6.63 -8.04 -8.56
CA LEU A 30 -7.97 -7.50 -8.78
C LEU A 30 -9.06 -8.46 -8.24
N PRO A 31 -8.99 -9.80 -8.43
CA PRO A 31 -9.93 -10.72 -7.78
C PRO A 31 -9.97 -10.62 -6.26
N GLN A 32 -8.83 -10.42 -5.58
CA GLN A 32 -8.79 -10.25 -4.12
C GLN A 32 -9.44 -8.94 -3.69
N ILE A 33 -9.12 -7.85 -4.39
CA ILE A 33 -9.68 -6.52 -4.14
C ILE A 33 -11.20 -6.53 -4.37
N LYS A 34 -11.65 -7.17 -5.45
CA LYS A 34 -13.06 -7.40 -5.78
C LYS A 34 -13.77 -8.27 -4.72
N ALA A 35 -13.09 -9.27 -4.16
CA ALA A 35 -13.63 -10.08 -3.06
C ALA A 35 -13.82 -9.24 -1.79
N ALA A 36 -12.86 -8.38 -1.45
CA ALA A 36 -13.00 -7.43 -0.34
C ALA A 36 -14.18 -6.48 -0.56
N TYR A 37 -14.31 -5.91 -1.77
CA TYR A 37 -15.45 -5.07 -2.15
C TYR A 37 -16.79 -5.79 -1.95
N ARG A 38 -16.91 -7.05 -2.40
CA ARG A 38 -18.15 -7.84 -2.26
C ARG A 38 -18.55 -8.04 -0.80
N GLU A 39 -17.60 -8.37 0.06
CA GLU A 39 -17.87 -8.60 1.48
C GLU A 39 -18.22 -7.30 2.20
N LEU A 40 -17.51 -6.20 1.91
CA LEU A 40 -17.87 -4.88 2.42
C LEU A 40 -19.25 -4.44 1.93
N ALA A 41 -19.60 -4.69 0.66
CA ALA A 41 -20.88 -4.30 0.09
C ALA A 41 -22.03 -5.06 0.76
N LEU A 42 -21.83 -6.35 1.03
CA LEU A 42 -22.79 -7.17 1.76
C LEU A 42 -22.95 -6.70 3.20
N LEU A 43 -21.87 -6.29 3.87
CA LEU A 43 -21.92 -5.72 5.21
C LEU A 43 -22.72 -4.41 5.23
N THR A 44 -22.39 -3.46 4.35
CA THR A 44 -23.10 -2.17 4.23
C THR A 44 -24.57 -2.37 3.89
N LYS A 45 -24.91 -3.34 3.02
CA LYS A 45 -26.30 -3.66 2.68
C LYS A 45 -27.08 -4.16 3.90
N LYS A 46 -26.51 -5.07 4.70
CA LYS A 46 -27.15 -5.58 5.94
C LYS A 46 -27.40 -4.49 6.96
N GLU A 47 -26.42 -3.58 7.11
CA GLU A 47 -26.58 -2.40 7.95
C GLU A 47 -27.74 -1.53 7.44
N GLY A 48 -27.79 -1.27 6.14
CA GLY A 48 -28.88 -0.53 5.50
C GLY A 48 -30.24 -1.15 5.70
N GLU A 49 -30.35 -2.48 5.60
CA GLU A 49 -31.58 -3.22 5.89
C GLU A 49 -32.04 -3.01 7.35
N THR A 50 -31.10 -2.97 8.29
CA THR A 50 -31.36 -2.74 9.72
C THR A 50 -31.83 -1.30 9.97
N ILE A 51 -31.15 -0.31 9.38
CA ILE A 51 -31.50 1.11 9.52
C ILE A 51 -32.89 1.36 8.92
N VAL A 52 -33.13 0.89 7.68
CA VAL A 52 -34.42 1.10 6.99
C VAL A 52 -35.56 0.40 7.73
N ALA A 53 -35.31 -0.77 8.33
CA ALA A 53 -36.32 -1.45 9.16
C ALA A 53 -36.68 -0.68 10.44
N SER A 54 -35.79 0.18 10.93
CA SER A 54 -36.03 1.03 12.10
C SER A 54 -36.70 2.36 11.78
N LEU A 55 -36.89 2.69 10.50
CA LEU A 55 -37.53 3.95 10.10
C LEU A 55 -39.02 3.90 10.42
N GLU A 56 -39.52 4.99 10.99
CA GLU A 56 -40.93 5.18 11.27
C GLU A 56 -41.58 5.96 10.12
N LYS A 57 -42.81 5.54 9.77
CA LYS A 57 -43.63 6.24 8.79
C LYS A 57 -44.07 7.59 9.35
N THR A 58 -43.92 8.66 8.58
CA THR A 58 -44.44 9.98 8.96
C THR A 58 -45.94 10.09 8.70
N GLU A 59 -46.64 10.92 9.49
CA GLU A 59 -48.10 11.09 9.41
C GLU A 59 -48.59 11.57 8.02
N GLU A 60 -47.73 12.26 7.27
CA GLU A 60 -48.02 12.81 5.95
C GLU A 60 -47.85 11.81 4.80
N MET A 61 -47.21 10.67 5.03
CA MET A 61 -46.87 9.71 3.97
C MET A 61 -47.91 8.60 3.86
N SER A 62 -48.24 8.17 2.64
CA SER A 62 -49.07 6.96 2.45
C SER A 62 -48.27 5.69 2.76
N GLU A 63 -48.94 4.56 3.01
CA GLU A 63 -48.24 3.28 3.25
C GLU A 63 -47.53 2.76 2.00
N GLU A 64 -48.12 2.98 0.83
CA GLU A 64 -47.53 2.64 -0.46
C GLU A 64 -46.27 3.47 -0.72
N ASP A 65 -46.32 4.79 -0.46
CA ASP A 65 -45.18 5.68 -0.65
C ASP A 65 -44.04 5.36 0.34
N PHE A 66 -44.38 5.02 1.59
CA PHE A 66 -43.39 4.61 2.59
C PHE A 66 -42.66 3.33 2.17
N THR A 67 -43.40 2.35 1.64
CA THR A 67 -42.82 1.10 1.14
C THR A 67 -41.90 1.35 -0.06
N LYS A 68 -42.32 2.17 -1.02
CA LYS A 68 -41.50 2.57 -2.17
C LYS A 68 -40.24 3.33 -1.74
N HIS A 69 -40.37 4.24 -0.78
CA HIS A 69 -39.26 5.00 -0.23
C HIS A 69 -38.22 4.09 0.43
N ASN A 70 -38.65 3.17 1.30
CA ASN A 70 -37.77 2.21 1.96
C ASN A 70 -37.05 1.30 0.96
N GLN A 71 -37.74 0.89 -0.11
CA GLN A 71 -37.12 0.10 -1.18
C GLN A 71 -36.03 0.90 -1.91
N LEU A 72 -36.30 2.17 -2.24
CA LEU A 72 -35.33 3.06 -2.86
C LEU A 72 -34.08 3.25 -1.98
N LEU A 73 -34.26 3.45 -0.67
CA LEU A 73 -33.12 3.57 0.26
C LEU A 73 -32.28 2.28 0.30
N LYS A 74 -32.92 1.11 0.39
CA LYS A 74 -32.22 -0.18 0.37
C LYS A 74 -31.43 -0.40 -0.91
N ASP A 75 -32.00 0.04 -2.03
CA ASP A 75 -31.40 -0.20 -3.35
C ASP A 75 -30.27 0.78 -3.67
N ASP A 76 -30.30 2.03 -3.19
CA ASP A 76 -29.34 3.06 -3.61
C ASP A 76 -28.52 3.73 -2.48
N ALA A 77 -29.07 3.91 -1.27
CA ALA A 77 -28.39 4.67 -0.21
C ALA A 77 -27.23 3.90 0.44
N PHE A 78 -27.31 2.57 0.49
CA PHE A 78 -26.34 1.70 1.18
C PHE A 78 -25.39 0.98 0.20
N ARG A 79 -24.93 1.71 -0.81
CA ARG A 79 -23.95 1.22 -1.80
C ARG A 79 -22.53 1.65 -1.45
N ILE A 80 -21.57 0.86 -1.94
CA ILE A 80 -20.16 1.25 -1.94
C ILE A 80 -19.82 1.81 -3.30
N THR A 81 -19.30 3.03 -3.28
CA THR A 81 -18.72 3.68 -4.45
C THR A 81 -17.25 3.30 -4.59
N VAL A 82 -16.83 3.10 -5.83
CA VAL A 82 -15.47 2.72 -6.21
C VAL A 82 -14.93 3.71 -7.22
N SER A 83 -13.73 4.21 -6.96
CA SER A 83 -12.95 4.99 -7.93
C SER A 83 -11.63 4.27 -8.19
N ILE A 84 -11.38 3.95 -9.47
CA ILE A 84 -10.14 3.33 -9.94
C ILE A 84 -9.44 4.36 -10.81
N ILE A 85 -8.25 4.78 -10.40
CA ILE A 85 -7.47 5.83 -11.05
C ILE A 85 -6.23 5.18 -11.66
N GLY A 86 -6.03 5.38 -12.96
CA GLY A 86 -4.85 4.92 -13.69
C GLY A 86 -3.65 5.83 -13.53
N PHE A 87 -2.49 5.40 -14.00
CA PHE A 87 -1.29 6.23 -13.99
C PHE A 87 -1.37 7.40 -14.99
N GLY A 88 -2.18 7.30 -16.05
CA GLY A 88 -2.39 8.40 -17.00
C GLY A 88 -3.40 9.45 -16.56
N GLY A 89 -4.06 9.25 -15.41
CA GLY A 89 -5.09 10.14 -14.87
C GLY A 89 -6.52 9.74 -15.28
N GLU A 90 -6.67 8.76 -16.17
CA GLU A 90 -7.96 8.11 -16.44
C GLU A 90 -8.60 7.58 -15.14
N THR A 91 -9.91 7.75 -15.02
CA THR A 91 -10.66 7.36 -13.83
C THR A 91 -11.89 6.58 -14.24
N ALA A 92 -12.05 5.38 -13.71
CA ALA A 92 -13.28 4.60 -13.77
C ALA A 92 -14.01 4.70 -12.43
N TYR A 93 -15.30 5.04 -12.48
CA TYR A 93 -16.16 5.14 -11.31
C TYR A 93 -17.29 4.13 -11.41
N GLY A 94 -17.64 3.48 -10.30
CA GLY A 94 -18.75 2.53 -10.26
C GLY A 94 -19.29 2.29 -8.86
N GLU A 95 -20.49 1.72 -8.79
CA GLU A 95 -21.17 1.35 -7.54
C GLU A 95 -21.48 -0.13 -7.44
N THR A 96 -20.98 -0.92 -8.40
CA THR A 96 -21.15 -2.36 -8.47
C THR A 96 -19.80 -3.05 -8.61
N LYS A 97 -19.79 -4.36 -8.33
CA LYS A 97 -18.61 -5.22 -8.48
C LYS A 97 -18.14 -5.38 -9.94
N ASP A 98 -18.96 -4.98 -10.90
CA ASP A 98 -18.70 -5.21 -12.33
C ASP A 98 -17.69 -4.20 -12.87
N ILE A 99 -17.45 -3.10 -12.14
CA ILE A 99 -16.40 -2.12 -12.46
C ILE A 99 -15.00 -2.75 -12.56
N PHE A 100 -14.75 -3.82 -11.81
CA PHE A 100 -13.47 -4.55 -11.82
C PHE A 100 -13.30 -5.44 -13.06
N ASP A 101 -14.38 -5.72 -13.79
CA ASP A 101 -14.37 -6.51 -15.03
C ASP A 101 -14.63 -5.64 -16.26
N SER A 102 -14.72 -4.31 -16.10
CA SER A 102 -15.01 -3.39 -17.20
C SER A 102 -13.86 -3.35 -18.21
N ASP A 103 -14.20 -3.31 -19.50
CA ASP A 103 -13.22 -3.08 -20.57
C ASP A 103 -12.59 -1.68 -20.47
N ASP A 104 -13.28 -0.74 -19.83
CA ASP A 104 -12.81 0.63 -19.59
C ASP A 104 -11.95 0.75 -18.32
N LEU A 105 -11.55 -0.38 -17.71
CA LEU A 105 -10.72 -0.36 -16.51
C LEU A 105 -9.35 0.27 -16.83
N PRO A 106 -8.93 1.30 -16.08
CA PRO A 106 -7.67 1.96 -16.35
C PRO A 106 -6.49 1.06 -15.97
N ILE A 107 -5.66 0.72 -16.96
CA ILE A 107 -4.47 -0.13 -16.78
C ILE A 107 -3.26 0.62 -17.34
N PRO A 108 -2.18 0.81 -16.55
CA PRO A 108 -1.98 0.35 -15.18
C PRO A 108 -2.73 1.19 -14.13
N VAL A 109 -3.23 0.51 -13.09
CA VAL A 109 -3.94 1.13 -11.96
C VAL A 109 -2.94 1.77 -10.99
N LYS A 110 -3.15 3.05 -10.68
CA LYS A 110 -2.39 3.81 -9.68
C LYS A 110 -3.03 3.75 -8.30
N THR A 111 -4.34 3.95 -8.22
CA THR A 111 -5.08 3.99 -6.95
C THR A 111 -6.45 3.34 -7.09
N ILE A 112 -6.87 2.60 -6.08
CA ILE A 112 -8.24 2.12 -5.91
C ILE A 112 -8.80 2.69 -4.61
N PHE A 113 -9.97 3.30 -4.67
CA PHE A 113 -10.64 3.90 -3.53
C PHE A 113 -12.05 3.36 -3.35
N PHE A 114 -12.41 2.93 -2.13
CA PHE A 114 -13.76 2.51 -1.74
C PHE A 114 -14.30 3.37 -0.62
N THR A 115 -15.60 3.67 -0.68
CA THR A 115 -16.32 4.27 0.45
C THR A 115 -17.81 3.99 0.37
N ASN A 116 -18.45 3.81 1.53
CA ASN A 116 -19.91 3.79 1.68
C ASN A 116 -20.52 5.18 1.93
N VAL A 117 -19.69 6.23 2.02
CA VAL A 117 -20.15 7.58 2.39
C VAL A 117 -20.91 8.27 1.26
N ASN A 118 -20.41 8.17 0.04
CA ASN A 118 -20.94 8.94 -1.10
C ASN A 118 -22.40 8.60 -1.41
N SER A 119 -22.75 7.32 -1.52
CA SER A 119 -24.12 6.89 -1.80
C SER A 119 -25.07 7.28 -0.69
N TYR A 120 -24.67 7.15 0.57
CA TYR A 120 -25.49 7.55 1.72
C TYR A 120 -25.75 9.07 1.72
N LYS A 121 -24.70 9.88 1.51
CA LYS A 121 -24.81 11.36 1.46
C LYS A 121 -25.85 11.86 0.46
N ARG A 122 -26.02 11.17 -0.68
CA ARG A 122 -27.03 11.53 -1.69
C ARG A 122 -28.45 11.44 -1.17
N HIS A 123 -28.71 10.60 -0.17
CA HIS A 123 -30.04 10.33 0.39
C HIS A 123 -30.23 10.85 1.82
N SER A 124 -29.19 11.40 2.45
CA SER A 124 -29.18 11.85 3.84
C SER A 124 -28.97 13.37 4.02
N ASN A 125 -29.31 14.17 3.00
CA ASN A 125 -29.09 15.62 2.99
C ASN A 125 -27.62 16.00 3.31
N GLY A 126 -26.67 15.24 2.73
CA GLY A 126 -25.23 15.48 2.90
C GLY A 126 -24.63 14.95 4.21
N GLN A 127 -25.42 14.33 5.09
CA GLN A 127 -24.90 13.73 6.33
C GLN A 127 -24.12 12.43 6.07
N GLU A 128 -23.11 12.17 6.89
CA GLU A 128 -22.34 10.93 6.83
C GLU A 128 -23.03 9.79 7.58
N PRO A 129 -22.91 8.54 7.11
CA PRO A 129 -23.41 7.41 7.85
C PRO A 129 -22.64 7.26 9.17
N GLN A 130 -23.34 6.78 10.20
CA GLN A 130 -22.74 6.51 11.51
C GLN A 130 -21.67 5.41 11.44
N ASN A 131 -21.86 4.39 10.61
CA ASN A 131 -20.80 3.46 10.30
C ASN A 131 -20.26 3.73 8.90
N ARG A 132 -18.99 4.07 8.83
CA ARG A 132 -18.32 4.44 7.60
C ARG A 132 -16.92 3.87 7.53
N PHE A 133 -16.49 3.63 6.29
CA PHE A 133 -15.09 3.34 6.02
C PHE A 133 -14.64 4.04 4.73
N ASN A 134 -13.35 4.33 4.68
CA ASN A 134 -12.64 4.80 3.51
C ASN A 134 -11.44 3.91 3.31
N LEU A 135 -11.39 3.19 2.21
CA LEU A 135 -10.28 2.31 1.86
C LEU A 135 -9.58 2.90 0.64
N CYS A 136 -8.29 3.15 0.78
CA CYS A 136 -7.42 3.59 -0.29
C CYS A 136 -6.31 2.56 -0.47
N ILE A 137 -6.09 2.08 -1.69
CA ILE A 137 -4.95 1.24 -2.04
C ILE A 137 -4.18 1.94 -3.15
N HIS A 138 -2.93 2.24 -2.89
CA HIS A 138 -2.03 2.94 -3.79
C HIS A 138 -0.91 2.01 -4.27
N PHE A 139 -0.69 1.99 -5.58
CA PHE A 139 0.31 1.15 -6.26
C PHE A 139 1.45 1.98 -6.87
N GLY A 140 1.59 3.23 -6.45
CA GLY A 140 2.68 4.10 -6.85
C GLY A 140 4.05 3.55 -6.45
N LYS A 141 5.07 3.94 -7.21
CA LYS A 141 6.47 3.62 -6.92
C LYS A 141 7.17 4.84 -6.36
N PRO A 142 8.14 4.66 -5.44
CA PRO A 142 9.03 5.75 -5.10
C PRO A 142 9.86 6.18 -6.32
N PRO A 143 10.32 7.44 -6.38
CA PRO A 143 11.23 7.88 -7.42
C PRO A 143 12.55 7.10 -7.37
N LEU A 144 13.14 6.86 -8.55
CA LEU A 144 14.39 6.09 -8.68
C LEU A 144 15.58 6.84 -8.05
N PHE A 145 15.54 8.16 -8.14
CA PHE A 145 16.48 9.08 -7.51
C PHE A 145 15.69 10.02 -6.61
N ASP A 146 15.73 9.73 -5.32
CA ASP A 146 15.14 10.60 -4.31
C ASP A 146 16.23 11.54 -3.75
N PRO A 147 16.12 12.87 -3.98
CA PRO A 147 17.03 13.83 -3.39
C PRO A 147 16.81 14.00 -1.88
N ASN A 148 15.78 13.38 -1.29
CA ASN A 148 15.50 13.48 0.14
C ASN A 148 16.75 13.13 0.96
N PRO A 149 17.26 14.04 1.82
CA PRO A 149 18.43 13.75 2.65
C PRO A 149 18.21 12.57 3.61
N LEU A 150 16.96 12.25 3.97
CA LEU A 150 16.59 11.26 4.98
C LEU A 150 16.24 9.89 4.36
N VAL A 151 17.24 9.15 3.86
CA VAL A 151 17.04 7.83 3.20
C VAL A 151 16.50 6.75 4.14
N SER A 152 16.73 6.92 5.44
CA SER A 152 16.31 6.03 6.52
C SER A 152 14.84 6.10 6.85
N GLU A 153 14.13 7.09 6.30
CA GLU A 153 12.69 7.21 6.47
C GLU A 153 11.94 6.07 5.76
N PRO A 154 10.79 5.67 6.33
CA PRO A 154 9.93 4.70 5.67
C PRO A 154 9.45 5.27 4.34
N THR A 155 9.41 4.43 3.29
CA THR A 155 8.82 4.85 2.01
C THR A 155 7.37 5.24 2.20
N GLU A 156 6.98 6.41 1.69
CA GLU A 156 5.61 6.92 1.74
C GLU A 156 4.61 5.88 1.23
N ASN A 157 3.49 5.76 1.95
CA ASN A 157 2.42 4.85 1.61
C ASN A 157 1.07 5.50 1.89
N TYR A 158 0.32 5.74 0.82
CA TYR A 158 -1.03 6.30 0.89
C TYR A 158 -2.13 5.23 1.00
N SER A 159 -1.73 3.97 1.15
CA SER A 159 -2.67 2.85 1.23
C SER A 159 -3.08 2.62 2.69
N GLU A 160 -4.34 2.87 2.99
CA GLU A 160 -4.89 2.84 4.33
C GLU A 160 -6.39 2.51 4.32
N VAL A 161 -6.89 2.00 5.43
CA VAL A 161 -8.33 1.92 5.70
C VAL A 161 -8.63 2.73 6.94
N LYS A 162 -9.46 3.76 6.79
CA LYS A 162 -10.03 4.51 7.91
C LYS A 162 -11.41 3.96 8.19
N ILE A 163 -11.64 3.50 9.41
CA ILE A 163 -12.92 2.97 9.86
C ILE A 163 -13.42 3.88 10.96
N GLN A 164 -14.65 4.35 10.86
CA GLN A 164 -15.30 5.10 11.92
C GLN A 164 -16.72 4.57 12.07
N ALA A 165 -17.00 3.97 13.22
CA ALA A 165 -18.25 3.26 13.45
C ALA A 165 -18.79 3.51 14.86
N ALA A 166 -20.12 3.61 14.95
CA ALA A 166 -20.86 3.59 16.21
C ALA A 166 -21.11 2.14 16.68
N ASP A 167 -21.26 1.20 15.73
CA ASP A 167 -21.48 -0.22 16.02
C ASP A 167 -20.17 -1.01 16.06
N VAL A 168 -19.94 -1.73 17.17
CA VAL A 168 -18.76 -2.58 17.36
C VAL A 168 -18.76 -3.76 16.38
N GLY A 169 -19.94 -4.32 16.09
CA GLY A 169 -20.07 -5.46 15.17
C GLY A 169 -19.58 -5.11 13.77
N TYR A 170 -20.04 -3.96 13.25
CA TYR A 170 -19.61 -3.38 11.99
C TYR A 170 -18.11 -3.09 11.99
N PHE A 171 -17.62 -2.41 13.03
CA PHE A 171 -16.20 -2.10 13.17
C PHE A 171 -15.33 -3.36 13.06
N ARG A 172 -15.64 -4.41 13.84
CA ARG A 172 -14.92 -5.69 13.80
C ARG A 172 -15.06 -6.40 12.46
N ALA A 173 -16.23 -6.34 11.83
CA ALA A 173 -16.44 -6.95 10.52
C ALA A 173 -15.57 -6.31 9.45
N VAL A 174 -15.49 -4.96 9.39
CA VAL A 174 -14.61 -4.25 8.45
C VAL A 174 -13.14 -4.59 8.71
N GLN A 175 -12.69 -4.56 9.98
CA GLN A 175 -11.33 -4.96 10.35
C GLN A 175 -10.98 -6.36 9.83
N ASN A 176 -11.88 -7.33 10.05
CA ASN A 176 -11.67 -8.72 9.64
C ASN A 176 -11.63 -8.87 8.12
N ILE A 177 -12.52 -8.22 7.37
CA ILE A 177 -12.53 -8.26 5.90
C ILE A 177 -11.21 -7.68 5.36
N VAL A 178 -10.78 -6.52 5.86
CA VAL A 178 -9.53 -5.87 5.43
C VAL A 178 -8.32 -6.75 5.76
N SER A 179 -8.24 -7.29 6.97
CA SER A 179 -7.14 -8.14 7.40
C SER A 179 -7.05 -9.41 6.54
N ASN A 180 -8.17 -10.10 6.33
CA ASN A 180 -8.20 -11.39 5.65
C ASN A 180 -8.05 -11.27 4.13
N LYS A 181 -8.58 -10.21 3.51
CA LYS A 181 -8.56 -10.06 2.04
C LYS A 181 -7.42 -9.22 1.52
N LEU A 182 -7.04 -8.17 2.25
CA LEU A 182 -6.08 -7.18 1.75
C LEU A 182 -4.72 -7.28 2.44
N ARG A 183 -4.64 -7.82 3.66
CA ARG A 183 -3.38 -7.94 4.41
C ARG A 183 -2.84 -9.36 4.51
N SER A 184 -3.57 -10.35 4.00
CA SER A 184 -3.18 -11.77 4.07
C SER A 184 -1.91 -12.10 3.28
N ASN A 185 -1.61 -11.34 2.21
CA ASN A 185 -0.45 -11.56 1.34
C ASN A 185 0.69 -10.55 1.56
N LYS A 186 1.08 -10.33 2.82
CA LYS A 186 2.26 -9.50 3.13
C LYS A 186 3.53 -10.21 2.67
N LYS A 187 4.40 -9.49 1.96
CA LYS A 187 5.66 -10.02 1.42
C LYS A 187 6.86 -9.57 2.25
N TRP A 188 7.91 -10.38 2.24
CA TRP A 188 9.14 -10.14 2.98
C TRP A 188 9.82 -8.81 2.60
N TYR A 189 9.74 -8.42 1.32
CA TYR A 189 10.36 -7.19 0.83
C TYR A 189 9.71 -5.93 1.41
N SER A 190 8.57 -6.03 2.12
CA SER A 190 8.01 -4.93 2.92
C SER A 190 9.05 -4.33 3.88
N PHE A 191 10.00 -5.14 4.36
CA PHE A 191 11.05 -4.70 5.27
C PHE A 191 11.93 -3.60 4.68
N ILE A 192 12.20 -3.58 3.36
CA ILE A 192 13.08 -2.57 2.75
C ILE A 192 12.48 -1.14 2.81
N HIS A 193 11.17 -1.05 3.06
CA HIS A 193 10.46 0.21 3.21
C HIS A 193 10.28 0.63 4.67
N GLU A 194 10.69 -0.20 5.63
CA GLU A 194 10.59 0.14 7.04
C GLU A 194 11.61 1.20 7.44
N LYS A 195 11.35 1.84 8.57
CA LYS A 195 12.29 2.79 9.18
C LYS A 195 13.61 2.07 9.46
N PHE A 196 14.74 2.75 9.21
CA PHE A 196 16.10 2.23 9.41
C PHE A 196 16.51 1.05 8.52
N ALA A 197 15.69 0.59 7.58
CA ALA A 197 16.07 -0.51 6.67
C ALA A 197 17.34 -0.17 5.86
N TYR A 198 17.48 1.09 5.46
CA TYR A 198 18.69 1.63 4.84
C TYR A 198 19.91 1.53 5.77
N ASP A 199 19.79 2.02 7.01
CA ASP A 199 20.93 2.06 7.94
C ASP A 199 21.40 0.66 8.32
N ILE A 200 20.47 -0.28 8.53
CA ILE A 200 20.80 -1.68 8.79
C ILE A 200 21.60 -2.26 7.63
N GLY A 201 21.13 -2.07 6.39
CA GLY A 201 21.86 -2.54 5.21
C GLY A 201 23.22 -1.85 5.04
N LEU A 202 23.30 -0.55 5.34
CA LEU A 202 24.54 0.21 5.27
C LEU A 202 25.59 -0.33 6.25
N TRP A 203 25.24 -0.43 7.53
CA TRP A 203 26.18 -0.77 8.59
C TRP A 203 26.62 -2.23 8.56
N PHE A 204 25.70 -3.15 8.29
CA PHE A 204 25.98 -4.58 8.39
C PHE A 204 26.37 -5.22 7.06
N ILE A 205 26.09 -4.59 5.93
CA ILE A 205 26.36 -5.17 4.60
C ILE A 205 27.26 -4.25 3.78
N ALA A 206 26.79 -3.05 3.46
CA ALA A 206 27.46 -2.23 2.44
C ALA A 206 28.83 -1.70 2.90
N LEU A 207 28.93 -1.19 4.14
CA LEU A 207 30.16 -0.63 4.67
C LEU A 207 31.27 -1.70 4.85
N PRO A 208 31.03 -2.86 5.49
CA PRO A 208 32.03 -3.92 5.58
C PRO A 208 32.46 -4.42 4.20
N TYR A 209 31.51 -4.61 3.28
CA TYR A 209 31.79 -5.07 1.93
C TYR A 209 32.63 -4.06 1.14
N ALA A 210 32.29 -2.76 1.24
CA ALA A 210 33.06 -1.69 0.61
C ALA A 210 34.49 -1.65 1.14
N LEU A 211 34.68 -1.66 2.46
CA LEU A 211 36.01 -1.63 3.07
C LEU A 211 36.88 -2.84 2.68
N TYR A 212 36.28 -4.03 2.60
CA TYR A 212 36.97 -5.23 2.12
C TYR A 212 37.50 -5.06 0.69
N TRP A 213 36.63 -4.66 -0.25
CA TRP A 213 37.03 -4.48 -1.65
C TRP A 213 38.00 -3.32 -1.85
N ILE A 214 37.78 -2.19 -1.17
CA ILE A 214 38.70 -1.05 -1.21
C ILE A 214 40.09 -1.49 -0.74
N THR A 215 40.18 -2.34 0.29
CA THR A 215 41.47 -2.85 0.76
C THR A 215 42.15 -3.72 -0.29
N ILE A 216 41.44 -4.69 -0.88
CA ILE A 216 41.98 -5.54 -1.94
C ILE A 216 42.46 -4.72 -3.14
N TYR A 217 41.63 -3.79 -3.63
CA TYR A 217 41.99 -2.99 -4.79
C TYR A 217 43.06 -1.94 -4.46
N SER A 218 43.09 -1.40 -3.23
CA SER A 218 44.14 -0.49 -2.81
C SER A 218 45.49 -1.19 -2.80
N ASP A 219 45.57 -2.41 -2.31
CA ASP A 219 46.82 -3.19 -2.28
C ASP A 219 47.26 -3.59 -3.69
N TYR A 220 46.29 -3.88 -4.57
CA TYR A 220 46.57 -4.21 -5.96
C TYR A 220 47.10 -3.01 -6.77
N PHE A 221 46.42 -1.86 -6.72
CA PHE A 221 46.81 -0.68 -7.50
C PHE A 221 47.95 0.13 -6.88
N PHE A 222 48.04 0.14 -5.55
CA PHE A 222 49.00 0.92 -4.78
C PHE A 222 49.67 0.07 -3.69
N PRO A 223 50.51 -0.91 -4.06
CA PRO A 223 51.29 -1.68 -3.09
C PRO A 223 52.08 -0.79 -2.12
N SER A 224 52.30 -1.26 -0.89
CA SER A 224 52.94 -0.49 0.18
C SER A 224 54.39 -0.10 -0.11
N ASP A 225 55.07 -0.86 -0.94
CA ASP A 225 56.45 -0.66 -1.40
C ASP A 225 56.53 0.15 -2.71
N SER A 226 55.38 0.50 -3.31
CA SER A 226 55.36 1.26 -4.56
C SER A 226 55.63 2.76 -4.35
N LYS A 227 56.18 3.41 -5.39
CA LYS A 227 56.32 4.88 -5.45
C LYS A 227 55.00 5.65 -5.32
N TYR A 228 53.86 4.96 -5.43
CA TYR A 228 52.51 5.53 -5.36
C TYR A 228 51.80 5.20 -4.05
N ALA A 229 52.49 4.65 -3.04
CA ALA A 229 51.89 4.23 -1.78
C ALA A 229 51.14 5.37 -1.05
N SER A 230 51.53 6.63 -1.25
CA SER A 230 50.83 7.80 -0.68
C SER A 230 49.40 7.97 -1.21
N PHE A 231 49.08 7.48 -2.42
CA PHE A 231 47.74 7.56 -3.00
C PHE A 231 46.73 6.59 -2.35
N ARG A 232 47.18 5.62 -1.54
CA ARG A 232 46.30 4.69 -0.81
C ARG A 232 45.26 5.44 0.02
N ILE A 233 45.68 6.46 0.76
CA ILE A 233 44.76 7.26 1.61
C ILE A 233 43.66 7.91 0.77
N ALA A 234 44.04 8.54 -0.35
CA ALA A 234 43.07 9.13 -1.28
C ALA A 234 42.13 8.06 -1.85
N PHE A 235 42.67 6.90 -2.25
CA PHE A 235 41.87 5.78 -2.74
C PHE A 235 40.85 5.29 -1.72
N TYR A 236 41.21 5.19 -0.43
CA TYR A 236 40.27 4.85 0.63
C TYR A 236 39.17 5.89 0.80
N ILE A 237 39.52 7.18 0.86
CA ILE A 237 38.55 8.27 1.04
C ILE A 237 37.57 8.31 -0.14
N TYR A 238 38.07 8.37 -1.37
CA TYR A 238 37.23 8.46 -2.57
C TYR A 238 36.50 7.16 -2.85
N GLY A 239 37.14 6.00 -2.65
CA GLY A 239 36.53 4.69 -2.79
C GLY A 239 35.37 4.49 -1.83
N LEU A 240 35.53 4.90 -0.57
CA LEU A 240 34.46 4.85 0.42
C LEU A 240 33.32 5.81 0.03
N GLY A 241 33.63 7.06 -0.32
CA GLY A 241 32.63 8.03 -0.78
C GLY A 241 31.81 7.52 -1.98
N LEU A 242 32.47 7.00 -3.01
CA LEU A 242 31.82 6.40 -4.17
C LEU A 242 30.98 5.18 -3.81
N SER A 243 31.45 4.34 -2.88
CA SER A 243 30.71 3.16 -2.41
C SER A 243 29.43 3.55 -1.68
N LEU A 244 29.46 4.62 -0.87
CA LEU A 244 28.27 5.14 -0.18
C LEU A 244 27.25 5.71 -1.18
N ILE A 245 27.70 6.46 -2.19
CA ILE A 245 26.84 6.97 -3.27
C ILE A 245 26.23 5.80 -4.06
N GLY A 246 27.05 4.79 -4.39
CA GLY A 246 26.61 3.58 -5.08
C GLY A 246 25.58 2.80 -4.26
N TYR A 247 25.80 2.64 -2.96
CA TYR A 247 24.85 2.00 -2.06
C TYR A 247 23.52 2.75 -2.01
N ARG A 248 23.55 4.08 -1.90
CA ARG A 248 22.35 4.92 -1.92
C ARG A 248 21.56 4.72 -3.22
N ALA A 249 22.23 4.78 -4.37
CA ALA A 249 21.60 4.56 -5.67
C ALA A 249 21.00 3.14 -5.78
N LEU A 250 21.74 2.12 -5.34
CA LEU A 250 21.28 0.74 -5.33
C LEU A 250 20.06 0.55 -4.43
N PHE A 251 20.05 1.14 -3.23
CA PHE A 251 18.93 1.02 -2.31
C PHE A 251 17.67 1.72 -2.82
N GLY A 252 17.82 2.92 -3.40
CA GLY A 252 16.72 3.61 -4.10
C GLY A 252 16.17 2.77 -5.25
N TYR A 253 17.06 2.17 -6.05
CA TYR A 253 16.68 1.26 -7.13
C TYR A 253 15.94 0.01 -6.62
N ILE A 254 16.39 -0.58 -5.50
CA ILE A 254 15.71 -1.72 -4.86
C ILE A 254 14.29 -1.31 -4.41
N LYS A 255 14.13 -0.17 -3.73
CA LYS A 255 12.81 0.37 -3.33
C LYS A 255 11.90 0.65 -4.54
N TRP A 256 12.45 1.09 -5.67
CA TRP A 256 11.69 1.27 -6.91
C TRP A 256 11.30 -0.07 -7.55
N ALA A 257 12.22 -1.03 -7.57
CA ALA A 257 12.00 -2.34 -8.15
C ALA A 257 10.94 -3.11 -7.36
N PHE A 258 10.95 -3.01 -6.04
CA PHE A 258 9.97 -3.61 -5.13
C PHE A 258 9.16 -2.49 -4.48
N PRO A 259 8.06 -2.01 -5.09
CA PRO A 259 7.26 -0.96 -4.48
C PRO A 259 6.46 -1.48 -3.28
N VAL A 260 5.96 -0.55 -2.46
CA VAL A 260 5.30 -0.84 -1.19
C VAL A 260 4.14 -1.81 -1.35
N ASN A 261 3.28 -1.58 -2.34
CA ASN A 261 2.20 -2.49 -2.71
C ASN A 261 2.29 -2.80 -4.20
N ILE A 262 1.92 -4.02 -4.58
CA ILE A 262 1.98 -4.50 -5.96
C ILE A 262 0.58 -4.98 -6.35
N LEU A 263 0.09 -4.48 -7.49
CA LEU A 263 -1.03 -5.08 -8.20
C LEU A 263 -0.48 -5.97 -9.32
N GLU A 264 -0.83 -7.25 -9.32
CA GLU A 264 -0.31 -8.21 -10.31
C GLU A 264 -0.71 -7.84 -11.75
N GLU A 265 -1.91 -7.31 -11.93
CA GLU A 265 -2.49 -6.96 -13.23
C GLU A 265 -1.79 -5.78 -13.91
N ASN A 266 -1.04 -4.95 -13.16
CA ASN A 266 -0.28 -3.84 -13.73
C ASN A 266 0.87 -4.29 -14.66
N LYS A 267 1.24 -5.58 -14.66
CA LYS A 267 2.29 -6.18 -15.52
C LYS A 267 3.54 -5.31 -15.63
N ASP A 268 3.98 -4.82 -14.49
CA ASP A 268 5.01 -3.79 -14.42
C ASP A 268 6.40 -4.30 -14.88
N ARG A 269 7.13 -3.45 -15.62
CA ARG A 269 8.51 -3.68 -16.06
C ARG A 269 9.44 -3.99 -14.89
N ALA A 270 9.13 -3.51 -13.69
CA ALA A 270 9.93 -3.80 -12.50
C ALA A 270 10.13 -5.30 -12.25
N THR A 271 9.20 -6.17 -12.66
CA THR A 271 9.34 -7.64 -12.51
C THR A 271 10.60 -8.17 -13.21
N ARG A 272 10.93 -7.65 -14.41
CA ARG A 272 12.17 -8.03 -15.11
C ARG A 272 13.41 -7.57 -14.36
N HIS A 273 13.35 -6.36 -13.79
CA HIS A 273 14.45 -5.81 -12.99
C HIS A 273 14.65 -6.58 -11.67
N ARG A 274 13.58 -7.06 -11.03
CA ARG A 274 13.68 -7.92 -9.84
C ARG A 274 14.43 -9.23 -10.15
N LEU A 275 14.15 -9.85 -11.29
CA LEU A 275 14.85 -11.06 -11.74
C LEU A 275 16.34 -10.78 -11.98
N MET A 276 16.65 -9.68 -12.69
CA MET A 276 18.03 -9.27 -12.95
C MET A 276 18.78 -8.97 -11.65
N LEU A 277 18.17 -8.23 -10.71
CA LEU A 277 18.75 -7.97 -9.39
C LEU A 277 18.98 -9.27 -8.61
N GLY A 278 18.03 -10.20 -8.63
CA GLY A 278 18.18 -11.50 -8.00
C GLY A 278 19.38 -12.27 -8.56
N ALA A 279 19.57 -12.27 -9.88
CA ALA A 279 20.70 -12.91 -10.53
C ALA A 279 22.04 -12.25 -10.17
N ILE A 280 22.10 -10.92 -10.12
CA ILE A 280 23.30 -10.17 -9.73
C ILE A 280 23.66 -10.47 -8.27
N LEU A 281 22.71 -10.37 -7.35
CA LEU A 281 22.92 -10.65 -5.94
C LEU A 281 23.38 -12.09 -5.71
N PHE A 282 22.74 -13.05 -6.38
CA PHE A 282 23.14 -14.46 -6.31
C PHE A 282 24.59 -14.67 -6.79
N SER A 283 24.96 -14.06 -7.91
CA SER A 283 26.33 -14.11 -8.44
C SER A 283 27.36 -13.53 -7.45
N LEU A 284 27.05 -12.38 -6.84
CA LEU A 284 27.92 -11.75 -5.84
C LEU A 284 28.08 -12.61 -4.58
N ILE A 285 27.00 -13.22 -4.09
CA ILE A 285 27.05 -14.13 -2.94
C ILE A 285 27.92 -15.34 -3.25
N VAL A 286 27.71 -15.98 -4.40
CA VAL A 286 28.52 -17.15 -4.82
C VAL A 286 30.00 -16.78 -4.95
N SER A 287 30.30 -15.60 -5.52
CA SER A 287 31.67 -15.10 -5.64
C SER A 287 32.31 -14.85 -4.27
N GLY A 288 31.59 -14.17 -3.37
CA GLY A 288 32.07 -13.88 -2.01
C GLY A 288 32.33 -15.16 -1.21
N VAL A 289 31.42 -16.12 -1.26
CA VAL A 289 31.55 -17.42 -0.59
C VAL A 289 32.76 -18.19 -1.14
N LYS A 290 32.97 -18.21 -2.46
CA LYS A 290 34.16 -18.82 -3.08
C LYS A 290 35.45 -18.13 -2.64
N SER A 291 35.47 -16.81 -2.55
CA SER A 291 36.63 -16.04 -2.08
C SER A 291 36.98 -16.41 -0.64
N VAL A 292 35.99 -16.39 0.26
CA VAL A 292 36.21 -16.71 1.69
C VAL A 292 36.67 -18.15 1.86
N MET A 293 36.02 -19.12 1.19
CA MET A 293 36.45 -20.52 1.25
C MET A 293 37.86 -20.71 0.70
N GLY A 294 38.22 -20.04 -0.40
CA GLY A 294 39.57 -20.07 -0.95
C GLY A 294 40.63 -19.55 0.03
N THR A 295 40.31 -18.49 0.78
CA THR A 295 41.21 -17.95 1.80
C THR A 295 41.30 -18.84 3.05
N VAL A 296 40.20 -19.49 3.45
CA VAL A 296 40.16 -20.36 4.65
C VAL A 296 40.77 -21.74 4.40
N VAL A 297 40.57 -22.32 3.20
CA VAL A 297 41.09 -23.65 2.84
C VAL A 297 42.52 -23.58 2.27
N GLY A 298 42.94 -22.41 1.79
CA GLY A 298 44.30 -22.15 1.31
C GLY A 298 45.30 -21.74 2.40
N LEU A 299 44.88 -21.72 3.67
CA LEU A 299 45.70 -21.64 4.89
C LEU A 299 45.82 -23.02 5.51
#